data_AF-A0A2E3MC11-F1
#
_entry.id   AF-A0A2E3MC11-F1
#
_cell.length_a   1.000
_cell.length_b   1.000
_cell.length_c   1.000
_cell.angle_alpha   90.00
_cell.angle_beta   90.00
_cell.angle_gamma   90.00
#
_symmetry.space_group_name_H-M   'P 1'
#
loop_
_entity.id
_entity.type
_entity.pdbx_description
1 polymer ?
#
loop_
_entity_poly.entity_id
_entity_poly.type
_entity_poly.pdbx_seq_one_letter_code
_entity_poly.pdbx_strand_id
1 'polypeptide(L)'
;MSDADEMILAGSRPQHSNPIDALHSRSSFVFVVDSLIVTFFFYQIFGQLALIPGVFFLAVWLGYRSKAAWAYWFVPIIIGGLTLIFCFILLLFVSEVLSGSITALVFAAIVCYAIFSSVRFIRVHFHPVYKMGYSGYSIYDEGHKLPANEMLAACPSCLAVLAVNPMLLSYEDRCPHCDSPLVLGGPEEE
;
A
#
# COMPACT_ATOMS: atom_id res chain seq x y z
N MET A 1 -16.87 -11.58 -13.78
CA MET A 1 -15.79 -12.36 -14.42
C MET A 1 -14.51 -11.80 -13.85
N SER A 2 -13.84 -12.54 -12.96
CA SER A 2 -12.54 -12.13 -12.43
C SER A 2 -11.53 -12.22 -13.57
N ASP A 3 -10.82 -11.14 -13.85
CA ASP A 3 -9.65 -11.21 -14.71
C ASP A 3 -8.67 -12.20 -14.09
N ALA A 4 -8.09 -13.08 -14.91
CA ALA A 4 -7.08 -14.05 -14.47
C ALA A 4 -5.82 -13.39 -13.87
N ASP A 5 -5.69 -12.07 -14.00
CA ASP A 5 -4.62 -11.24 -13.47
C ASP A 5 -4.90 -10.70 -12.04
N GLU A 6 -6.05 -11.01 -11.44
CA GLU A 6 -6.36 -10.54 -10.08
C GLU A 6 -5.53 -11.30 -9.05
N MET A 7 -4.49 -10.64 -8.53
CA MET A 7 -3.55 -11.22 -7.56
C MET A 7 -4.28 -11.57 -6.25
N ILE A 8 -4.62 -12.84 -6.05
CA ILE A 8 -5.17 -13.33 -4.78
C ILE A 8 -4.00 -13.61 -3.83
N LEU A 9 -3.91 -12.83 -2.74
CA LEU A 9 -2.90 -13.03 -1.72
C LEU A 9 -3.12 -14.41 -1.06
N ALA A 10 -2.11 -15.28 -1.08
CA ALA A 10 -2.20 -16.61 -0.45
C ALA A 10 -2.63 -16.48 1.03
N GLY A 11 -3.69 -17.21 1.41
CA GLY A 11 -4.26 -17.15 2.76
C GLY A 11 -5.28 -16.02 3.00
N SER A 12 -5.59 -15.18 2.00
CA SER A 12 -6.69 -14.22 2.09
C SER A 12 -8.03 -14.89 1.75
N ARG A 13 -9.12 -14.47 2.42
CA ARG A 13 -10.47 -14.87 2.01
C ARG A 13 -10.75 -14.26 0.63
N PRO A 14 -11.34 -15.02 -0.31
CA PRO A 14 -11.67 -14.47 -1.61
C PRO A 14 -12.65 -13.31 -1.41
N GLN A 15 -12.19 -12.11 -1.77
CA GLN A 15 -12.95 -10.87 -1.67
C GLN A 15 -12.85 -10.18 -3.02
N HIS A 16 -13.97 -9.63 -3.51
CA HIS A 16 -14.11 -9.04 -4.85
C HIS A 16 -13.19 -7.82 -5.13
N SER A 17 -12.35 -7.42 -4.19
CA SER A 17 -11.46 -6.28 -4.35
C SER A 17 -10.08 -6.61 -3.84
N ASN A 18 -9.06 -6.32 -4.65
CA ASN A 18 -7.67 -6.41 -4.25
C ASN A 18 -7.44 -5.66 -2.91
N PRO A 19 -6.95 -6.35 -1.85
CA PRO A 19 -6.75 -5.74 -0.54
C PRO A 19 -5.76 -4.56 -0.57
N ILE A 20 -4.85 -4.52 -1.55
CA ILE A 20 -3.89 -3.42 -1.72
C ILE A 20 -4.61 -2.16 -2.22
N ASP A 21 -5.64 -2.27 -3.04
CA ASP A 21 -6.41 -1.12 -3.53
C ASP A 21 -7.26 -0.50 -2.41
N ALA A 22 -7.84 -1.34 -1.55
CA ALA A 22 -8.51 -0.88 -0.34
C ALA A 22 -7.53 -0.14 0.60
N LEU A 23 -6.29 -0.62 0.72
CA LEU A 23 -5.26 0.03 1.52
C LEU A 23 -4.77 1.34 0.89
N HIS A 24 -4.60 1.36 -0.43
CA HIS A 24 -4.18 2.53 -1.18
C HIS A 24 -5.21 3.66 -1.13
N SER A 25 -6.50 3.35 -1.33
CA SER A 25 -7.59 4.35 -1.27
C SER A 25 -7.69 5.01 0.10
N ARG A 26 -7.60 4.22 1.20
CA ARG A 26 -7.53 4.75 2.57
C ARG A 26 -6.31 5.64 2.78
N SER A 27 -5.15 5.19 2.30
CA SER A 27 -3.91 5.95 2.44
C SER A 27 -3.93 7.27 1.66
N SER A 28 -4.47 7.25 0.44
CA SER A 28 -4.66 8.42 -0.40
C SER A 28 -5.62 9.43 0.25
N PHE A 29 -6.68 8.94 0.90
CA PHE A 29 -7.60 9.79 1.65
C PHE A 29 -6.92 10.45 2.87
N VAL A 30 -6.16 9.68 3.66
CA VAL A 30 -5.42 10.23 4.80
C VAL A 30 -4.42 11.30 4.33
N PHE A 31 -3.68 11.03 3.25
CA PHE A 31 -2.71 11.98 2.70
C PHE A 31 -3.33 13.34 2.33
N VAL A 32 -4.48 13.35 1.64
CA VAL A 32 -5.12 14.62 1.26
C VAL A 32 -5.66 15.37 2.47
N VAL A 33 -6.22 14.66 3.45
CA VAL A 33 -6.73 15.27 4.68
C VAL A 33 -5.59 15.92 5.47
N ASP A 34 -4.48 15.20 5.69
CA ASP A 34 -3.33 15.72 6.44
C ASP A 34 -2.68 16.91 5.71
N SER A 35 -2.56 16.82 4.38
CA SER A 35 -2.04 17.89 3.56
C SER A 35 -2.92 19.15 3.62
N LEU A 36 -4.25 18.99 3.63
CA LEU A 36 -5.19 20.10 3.77
C LEU A 36 -5.11 20.75 5.15
N ILE A 37 -5.02 19.94 6.22
CA ILE A 37 -4.87 20.43 7.60
C ILE A 37 -3.61 21.29 7.71
N VAL A 38 -2.46 20.78 7.25
CA VAL A 38 -1.20 21.53 7.35
C VAL A 38 -1.22 22.77 6.45
N THR A 39 -1.80 22.69 5.25
CA THR A 39 -1.98 23.86 4.38
C THR A 39 -2.82 24.94 5.07
N PHE A 40 -3.89 24.55 5.76
CA PHE A 40 -4.73 25.48 6.53
C PHE A 40 -3.93 26.16 7.65
N PHE A 41 -3.16 25.41 8.44
CA PHE A 41 -2.31 26.00 9.48
C PHE A 41 -1.24 26.93 8.90
N PHE A 42 -0.59 26.55 7.80
CA PHE A 42 0.36 27.40 7.09
C PHE A 42 -0.29 28.68 6.58
N TYR A 43 -1.54 28.61 6.10
CA TYR A 43 -2.30 29.77 5.65
C TYR A 43 -2.54 30.77 6.78
N GLN A 44 -2.78 30.31 8.01
CA GLN A 44 -2.94 31.21 9.16
C GLN A 44 -1.67 32.03 9.47
N ILE A 45 -0.48 31.51 9.13
CA ILE A 45 0.80 32.14 9.44
C ILE A 45 1.32 32.97 8.26
N PHE A 46 1.26 32.41 7.05
CA PHE A 46 1.90 32.94 5.84
C PHE A 46 0.90 33.51 4.81
N GLY A 47 -0.41 33.42 5.08
CA GLY A 47 -1.46 33.87 4.18
C GLY A 47 -1.40 33.17 2.83
N GLN A 48 -1.49 33.95 1.74
CA GLN A 48 -1.54 33.44 0.37
C GLN A 48 -0.31 32.63 -0.05
N LEU A 49 0.86 32.83 0.57
CA LEU A 49 2.06 32.05 0.27
C LEU A 49 1.89 30.56 0.58
N ALA A 50 0.98 30.20 1.49
CA ALA A 50 0.65 28.81 1.81
C ALA A 50 -0.01 28.04 0.65
N LEU A 51 -0.54 28.75 -0.36
CA LEU A 51 -1.13 28.12 -1.53
C LEU A 51 -0.08 27.40 -2.38
N ILE A 52 1.19 27.84 -2.36
CA ILE A 52 2.27 27.21 -3.13
C ILE A 52 2.48 25.75 -2.70
N PRO A 53 2.78 25.45 -1.41
CA PRO A 53 2.88 24.06 -0.96
C PRO A 53 1.54 23.33 -1.02
N GLY A 54 0.40 24.01 -0.81
CA GLY A 54 -0.93 23.40 -0.91
C GLY A 54 -1.24 22.85 -2.32
N VAL A 55 -0.94 23.63 -3.37
CA VAL A 55 -1.09 23.21 -4.76
C VAL A 55 -0.13 22.06 -5.09
N PHE A 56 1.11 22.12 -4.58
CA PHE A 56 2.07 21.03 -4.74
C PHE A 56 1.56 19.71 -4.10
N PHE A 57 1.05 19.76 -2.87
CA PHE A 57 0.46 18.59 -2.21
C PHE A 57 -0.74 18.04 -2.97
N LEU A 58 -1.58 18.91 -3.52
CA LEU A 58 -2.71 18.50 -4.35
C LEU A 58 -2.24 17.79 -5.64
N ALA A 59 -1.20 18.31 -6.31
CA ALA A 59 -0.63 17.66 -7.48
C ALA A 59 -0.05 16.27 -7.15
N VAL A 60 0.68 16.14 -6.03
CA VAL A 60 1.20 14.86 -5.56
C VAL A 60 0.06 13.91 -5.20
N TRP A 61 -1.01 14.39 -4.57
CA TRP A 61 -2.18 13.56 -4.24
C TRP A 61 -2.87 13.02 -5.48
N LEU A 62 -3.09 13.86 -6.50
CA LEU A 62 -3.67 13.44 -7.77
C LEU A 62 -2.82 12.36 -8.44
N GLY A 63 -1.51 12.58 -8.51
CA GLY A 63 -0.58 11.57 -9.02
C GLY A 63 -0.57 10.30 -8.19
N TYR A 64 -0.66 10.41 -6.86
CA TYR A 64 -0.68 9.27 -5.97
C TYR A 64 -1.96 8.44 -6.15
N ARG A 65 -3.12 9.11 -6.21
CA ARG A 65 -4.44 8.51 -6.44
C ARG A 65 -4.51 7.79 -7.79
N SER A 66 -3.83 8.29 -8.81
CA SER A 66 -3.74 7.64 -10.12
C SER A 66 -2.60 6.61 -10.20
N LYS A 67 -1.96 6.26 -9.08
CA LYS A 67 -0.82 5.33 -9.01
C LYS A 67 0.38 5.71 -9.89
N ALA A 68 0.63 6.99 -10.09
CA ALA A 68 1.75 7.45 -10.90
C ALA A 68 3.10 7.14 -10.23
N ALA A 69 4.04 6.55 -10.99
CA ALA A 69 5.33 6.10 -10.47
C ALA A 69 6.16 7.22 -9.80
N TRP A 70 6.08 8.45 -10.30
CA TRP A 70 6.80 9.59 -9.72
C TRP A 70 6.26 9.97 -8.34
N ALA A 71 4.95 9.87 -8.11
CA ALA A 71 4.30 10.27 -6.86
C ALA A 71 4.64 9.32 -5.70
N TYR A 72 5.00 8.07 -6.01
CA TYR A 72 5.35 7.05 -5.02
C TYR A 72 6.45 7.51 -4.06
N TRP A 73 7.47 8.21 -4.55
CA TRP A 73 8.58 8.67 -3.71
C TRP A 73 8.26 9.94 -2.92
N PHE A 74 7.43 10.83 -3.46
CA PHE A 74 7.08 12.08 -2.80
C PHE A 74 6.17 11.89 -1.59
N VAL A 75 5.21 10.96 -1.67
CA VAL A 75 4.24 10.73 -0.59
C VAL A 75 4.87 10.40 0.78
N PRO A 76 5.79 9.42 0.93
CA PRO A 76 6.39 9.12 2.22
C PRO A 76 7.28 10.26 2.74
N ILE A 77 7.91 11.05 1.84
CA ILE A 77 8.69 12.23 2.21
C ILE A 77 7.78 13.31 2.79
N ILE A 78 6.68 13.61 2.11
CA ILE A 78 5.70 14.61 2.56
C ILE A 78 5.07 14.15 3.87
N ILE A 79 4.60 12.91 3.98
CA ILE A 79 4.00 12.40 5.23
C ILE A 79 5.02 12.39 6.37
N GLY A 80 6.28 12.06 6.11
CA GLY A 80 7.35 12.20 7.09
C GLY A 80 7.50 13.64 7.58
N GLY A 81 7.50 14.61 6.66
CA GLY A 81 7.51 16.05 6.97
C GLY A 81 6.28 16.50 7.77
N LEU A 82 5.08 16.11 7.34
CA LEU A 82 3.82 16.41 8.04
C LEU A 82 3.83 15.83 9.46
N THR A 83 4.39 14.63 9.65
CA THR A 83 4.53 14.00 10.97
C THR A 83 5.38 14.86 11.91
N LEU A 84 6.48 15.44 11.43
CA LEU A 84 7.30 16.35 12.24
C LEU A 84 6.53 17.62 12.64
N ILE A 85 5.73 18.16 11.71
CA ILE A 85 4.85 19.31 11.98
C ILE A 85 3.81 18.94 13.04
N PHE A 86 3.18 17.76 12.93
CA PHE A 86 2.24 17.27 13.93
C PHE A 86 2.89 17.06 15.29
N CYS A 87 4.13 16.56 15.35
CA CYS A 87 4.88 16.47 16.61
C CYS A 87 5.09 17.84 17.25
N PHE A 88 5.41 18.87 16.45
CA PHE A 88 5.52 20.24 16.96
C PHE A 88 4.17 20.79 17.47
N ILE A 89 3.10 20.60 16.70
CA ILE A 89 1.74 21.01 17.08
C ILE A 89 1.29 20.28 18.37
N LEU A 90 1.65 19.01 18.53
CA LEU A 90 1.34 18.23 19.73
C LEU A 90 1.97 18.87 20.98
N LEU A 91 3.21 19.35 20.90
CA LEU A 91 3.86 20.02 22.04
C LEU A 91 3.10 21.29 22.47
N LEU A 92 2.59 22.07 21.51
CA LEU A 92 1.77 23.24 21.78
C LEU A 92 0.46 22.85 22.50
N PHE A 93 -0.25 21.85 21.99
CA PHE A 93 -1.47 21.39 22.66
C PHE A 93 -1.19 20.79 24.04
N VAL A 94 -0.08 20.07 24.22
CA VAL A 94 0.30 19.57 25.55
C VAL A 94 0.51 20.73 26.52
N SER A 95 1.19 21.81 26.14
CA SER A 95 1.32 22.98 27.04
C SER A 95 -0.01 23.58 27.45
N GLU A 96 -1.00 23.62 26.55
CA GLU A 96 -2.38 24.07 26.84
C GLU A 96 -3.19 23.06 27.67
N VAL A 97 -2.86 21.77 27.60
CA VAL A 97 -3.43 20.77 28.51
C VAL A 97 -2.93 21.01 29.94
N LEU A 98 -1.65 21.34 30.11
CA LEU A 98 -1.09 21.67 31.42
C LEU A 98 -1.70 22.95 32.02
N SER A 99 -2.21 23.87 31.19
CA SER A 99 -2.95 25.06 31.64
C SER A 99 -4.42 24.76 32.03
N GLY A 100 -4.89 23.51 31.85
CA GLY A 100 -6.21 23.04 32.24
C GLY A 100 -7.24 23.04 31.10
N SER A 101 -6.83 23.24 29.85
CA SER A 101 -7.75 23.26 28.70
C SER A 101 -8.21 21.86 28.29
N ILE A 102 -9.49 21.56 28.52
CA ILE A 102 -10.14 20.31 28.06
C ILE A 102 -10.15 20.24 26.53
N THR A 103 -10.35 21.38 25.86
CA THR A 103 -10.32 21.47 24.39
C THR A 103 -8.95 21.04 23.86
N ALA A 104 -7.87 21.51 24.48
CA ALA A 104 -6.52 21.13 24.09
C ALA A 104 -6.26 19.62 24.27
N LEU A 105 -6.88 18.98 25.28
CA LEU A 105 -6.74 17.54 25.51
C LEU A 105 -7.31 16.73 24.35
N VAL A 106 -8.50 17.10 23.87
CA VAL A 106 -9.13 16.44 22.72
C VAL A 106 -8.28 16.62 21.47
N PHE A 107 -7.80 17.83 21.19
CA PHE A 107 -6.93 18.08 20.04
C PHE A 107 -5.58 17.35 20.14
N ALA A 108 -4.97 17.30 21.33
CA ALA A 108 -3.75 16.53 21.57
C ALA A 108 -3.96 15.03 21.27
N ALA A 109 -5.09 14.45 21.69
CA ALA A 109 -5.41 13.06 21.39
C ALA A 109 -5.57 12.79 19.88
N ILE A 110 -6.25 13.70 19.16
CA ILE A 110 -6.41 13.60 17.70
C ILE A 110 -5.05 13.69 16.99
N VAL A 111 -4.20 14.64 17.38
CA VAL A 111 -2.86 14.82 16.80
C VAL A 111 -1.96 13.61 17.09
N CYS A 112 -2.01 13.05 18.31
CA CYS A 112 -1.34 11.79 18.64
C CYS A 112 -1.76 10.66 17.71
N TYR A 113 -3.07 10.52 17.45
CA TYR A 113 -3.58 9.52 16.52
C TYR A 113 -3.10 9.76 15.09
N ALA A 114 -3.08 11.01 14.62
CA ALA A 114 -2.57 11.38 13.30
C ALA A 114 -1.07 11.01 13.14
N ILE A 115 -0.25 11.29 14.17
CA ILE A 115 1.17 10.89 14.20
C ILE A 115 1.31 9.36 14.11
N PHE A 116 0.57 8.63 14.96
CA PHE A 116 0.61 7.17 14.97
C PHE A 116 0.20 6.58 13.61
N SER A 117 -0.87 7.10 13.01
CA SER A 117 -1.35 6.71 11.67
C SER A 117 -0.30 6.98 10.59
N SER A 118 0.32 8.16 10.62
CA SER A 118 1.35 8.57 9.65
C SER A 118 2.59 7.67 9.70
N VAL A 119 3.09 7.36 10.90
CA VAL A 119 4.24 6.45 11.07
C VAL A 119 3.90 5.04 10.58
N ARG A 120 2.69 4.54 10.88
CA ARG A 120 2.23 3.25 10.37
C ARG A 120 2.17 3.25 8.85
N PHE A 121 1.66 4.32 8.25
CA PHE A 121 1.58 4.46 6.80
C PHE A 121 2.97 4.37 6.16
N ILE A 122 3.96 5.11 6.66
CA ILE A 122 5.32 5.10 6.12
C ILE A 122 5.90 3.67 6.13
N ARG A 123 5.69 2.91 7.22
CA ARG A 123 6.13 1.51 7.31
C ARG A 123 5.49 0.61 6.26
N VAL A 124 4.18 0.78 6.01
CA VAL A 124 3.46 0.02 4.99
C VAL A 124 3.93 0.41 3.59
N HIS A 125 4.17 1.69 3.34
CA HIS A 125 4.57 2.22 2.04
C HIS A 125 5.88 1.59 1.53
N PHE A 126 6.84 1.39 2.44
CA PHE A 126 8.12 0.75 2.14
C PHE A 126 8.07 -0.79 2.11
N HIS A 127 6.92 -1.40 2.42
CA HIS A 127 6.78 -2.84 2.31
C HIS A 127 6.79 -3.26 0.82
N PRO A 128 7.59 -4.26 0.41
CA PRO A 128 7.71 -4.65 -1.00
C PRO A 128 6.37 -5.05 -1.62
N VAL A 129 5.49 -5.71 -0.85
CA VAL A 129 4.13 -6.07 -1.30
C VAL A 129 3.28 -4.85 -1.66
N TYR A 130 3.39 -3.77 -0.88
CA TYR A 130 2.65 -2.55 -1.20
C TYR A 130 3.19 -1.90 -2.46
N LYS A 131 4.53 -1.83 -2.59
CA LYS A 131 5.20 -1.30 -3.78
C LYS A 131 4.72 -2.00 -5.04
N MET A 132 4.73 -3.34 -5.06
CA MET A 132 4.30 -4.15 -6.20
C MET A 132 2.84 -3.87 -6.60
N GLY A 133 1.91 -3.90 -5.64
CA GLY A 133 0.50 -3.60 -5.93
C GLY A 133 0.23 -2.12 -6.26
N TYR A 134 1.09 -1.20 -5.83
CA TYR A 134 1.02 0.21 -6.20
C TYR A 134 1.49 0.43 -7.65
N SER A 135 2.65 -0.10 -8.03
CA SER A 135 3.19 0.06 -9.38
C SER A 135 2.45 -0.76 -10.44
N GLY A 136 1.56 -1.68 -10.03
CA GLY A 136 0.98 -2.68 -10.93
C GLY A 136 2.03 -3.67 -11.46
N TYR A 137 3.26 -3.57 -10.95
CA TYR A 137 4.37 -4.45 -11.29
C TYR A 137 4.22 -5.70 -10.44
N SER A 138 3.86 -6.80 -11.08
CA SER A 138 4.01 -8.11 -10.47
C SER A 138 5.48 -8.54 -10.59
N ILE A 139 5.94 -9.43 -9.71
CA ILE A 139 7.23 -10.14 -9.86
C ILE A 139 7.30 -10.84 -11.25
N TYR A 140 6.17 -11.02 -11.92
CA TYR A 140 6.03 -11.64 -13.25
C TYR A 140 6.44 -10.73 -14.41
N ASP A 141 6.65 -9.42 -14.19
CA ASP A 141 6.94 -8.45 -15.26
C ASP A 141 8.46 -8.14 -15.41
N GLU A 142 9.33 -8.93 -14.78
CA GLU A 142 10.80 -8.87 -14.95
C GLU A 142 11.28 -9.48 -16.29
N GLY A 143 10.58 -9.19 -17.39
CA GLY A 143 11.02 -9.53 -18.75
C GLY A 143 10.81 -10.98 -19.18
N HIS A 144 10.23 -11.83 -18.33
CA HIS A 144 9.80 -13.17 -18.71
C HIS A 144 8.41 -13.09 -19.36
N LYS A 145 8.38 -12.98 -20.69
CA LYS A 145 7.14 -13.14 -21.47
C LYS A 145 6.65 -14.58 -21.31
N LEU A 146 5.76 -14.80 -20.34
CA LEU A 146 5.03 -16.05 -20.23
C LEU A 146 4.12 -16.19 -21.45
N PRO A 147 4.09 -17.36 -22.12
CA PRO A 147 3.09 -17.67 -23.13
C PRO A 147 1.66 -17.52 -22.57
N ALA A 148 0.69 -17.25 -23.45
CA ALA A 148 -0.72 -17.23 -23.06
C ALA A 148 -1.10 -18.56 -22.37
N ASN A 149 -1.76 -18.46 -21.20
CA ASN A 149 -2.16 -19.56 -20.31
C ASN A 149 -1.07 -20.17 -19.41
N GLU A 150 0.14 -19.59 -19.33
CA GLU A 150 1.12 -19.97 -18.30
C GLU A 150 1.11 -18.97 -17.13
N MET A 151 1.24 -19.50 -15.92
CA MET A 151 1.38 -18.73 -14.68
C MET A 151 2.55 -19.26 -13.86
N LEU A 152 3.19 -18.42 -13.06
CA LEU A 152 4.19 -18.94 -12.12
C LEU A 152 3.51 -19.52 -10.88
N ALA A 153 3.83 -20.75 -10.53
CA ALA A 153 3.43 -21.39 -9.29
C ALA A 153 4.66 -21.88 -8.51
N ALA A 154 4.50 -22.03 -7.20
CA ALA A 154 5.52 -22.64 -6.35
C ALA A 154 5.26 -24.15 -6.21
N CYS A 155 6.30 -24.96 -6.34
CA CYS A 155 6.21 -26.39 -6.04
C CYS A 155 5.83 -26.59 -4.56
N PRO A 156 4.84 -27.45 -4.25
CA PRO A 156 4.41 -27.67 -2.86
C PRO A 156 5.47 -28.36 -1.99
N SER A 157 6.42 -29.08 -2.58
CA SER A 157 7.44 -29.83 -1.84
C SER A 157 8.73 -29.06 -1.59
N CYS A 158 9.23 -28.33 -2.60
CA CYS A 158 10.53 -27.65 -2.53
C CYS A 158 10.46 -26.13 -2.67
N LEU A 159 9.28 -25.55 -2.92
CA LEU A 159 9.06 -24.12 -3.14
C LEU A 159 9.85 -23.52 -4.33
N ALA A 160 10.36 -24.35 -5.24
CA ALA A 160 10.88 -23.88 -6.51
C ALA A 160 9.78 -23.14 -7.29
N VAL A 161 10.12 -22.00 -7.90
CA VAL A 161 9.19 -21.22 -8.74
C VAL A 161 9.24 -21.78 -10.17
N LEU A 162 8.08 -22.18 -10.69
CA LEU A 162 7.94 -22.78 -12.01
C LEU A 162 6.89 -22.03 -12.84
N ALA A 163 7.14 -21.87 -14.13
CA ALA A 163 6.09 -21.50 -15.08
C ALA A 163 5.28 -22.75 -15.43
N VAL A 164 3.97 -22.69 -15.22
CA VAL A 164 3.07 -23.82 -15.41
C VAL A 164 1.78 -23.39 -16.08
N ASN A 165 1.28 -24.21 -17.00
CA ASN A 165 -0.04 -24.03 -17.58
C ASN A 165 -1.04 -24.93 -16.82
N PRO A 166 -1.93 -24.37 -15.99
CA PRO A 166 -2.84 -25.16 -15.17
C PRO A 166 -3.83 -25.99 -16.01
N MET A 167 -4.09 -25.58 -17.25
CA MET A 167 -4.97 -26.31 -18.17
C MET A 167 -4.31 -27.56 -18.76
N LEU A 168 -2.99 -27.66 -18.69
CA LEU A 168 -2.20 -28.80 -19.17
C LEU A 168 -1.61 -29.62 -18.03
N LEU A 169 -1.90 -29.25 -16.77
CA LEU A 169 -1.33 -29.92 -15.61
C LEU A 169 -2.05 -31.25 -15.36
N SER A 170 -1.28 -32.32 -15.26
CA SER A 170 -1.72 -33.68 -15.02
C SER A 170 -1.11 -34.25 -13.75
N TYR A 171 -1.63 -35.39 -13.28
CA TYR A 171 -1.07 -36.13 -12.15
C TYR A 171 0.32 -36.72 -12.42
N GLU A 172 0.74 -36.78 -13.69
CA GLU A 172 2.04 -37.29 -14.11
C GLU A 172 3.15 -36.23 -14.03
N ASP A 173 2.77 -34.95 -13.93
CA ASP A 173 3.71 -33.84 -13.95
C ASP A 173 4.53 -33.75 -12.66
N ARG A 174 5.86 -33.74 -12.84
CA ARG A 174 6.84 -33.69 -11.76
C ARG A 174 7.64 -32.40 -11.77
N CYS A 175 8.04 -31.97 -10.58
CA CYS A 175 8.91 -30.82 -10.42
C CYS A 175 10.32 -31.13 -10.97
N PRO A 176 10.86 -30.42 -11.97
CA PRO A 176 12.21 -30.64 -12.49
C PRO A 176 13.34 -30.43 -11.45
N HIS A 177 13.06 -29.76 -10.33
CA HIS A 177 14.05 -29.50 -9.29
C HIS A 177 14.10 -30.60 -8.21
N CYS A 178 12.96 -31.19 -7.84
CA CYS A 178 12.89 -32.15 -6.72
C CYS A 178 12.17 -33.46 -7.04
N ASP A 179 11.70 -33.60 -8.29
CA ASP A 179 11.00 -34.76 -8.83
C ASP A 179 9.70 -35.17 -8.10
N SER A 180 9.21 -34.28 -7.23
CA SER A 180 7.94 -34.47 -6.53
C SER A 180 6.74 -34.18 -7.44
N PRO A 181 5.59 -34.84 -7.20
CA PRO A 181 4.38 -34.60 -7.98
C PRO A 181 3.86 -33.18 -7.74
N LEU A 182 3.48 -32.49 -8.81
CA LEU A 182 2.92 -31.13 -8.74
C LEU A 182 1.43 -31.13 -8.35
N VAL A 183 0.71 -32.20 -8.67
CA VAL A 183 -0.70 -32.40 -8.32
C VAL A 183 -0.81 -33.48 -7.24
N LEU A 184 -1.34 -33.11 -6.08
CA LEU A 184 -1.54 -34.01 -4.94
C LEU A 184 -2.95 -34.62 -5.02
N GLY A 185 -3.12 -35.59 -5.90
CA GLY A 185 -4.38 -36.32 -6.08
C GLY A 185 -4.30 -37.22 -7.31
N GLY A 186 -4.54 -38.52 -7.13
CA GLY A 186 -4.82 -39.42 -8.25
C GLY A 186 -6.24 -39.18 -8.77
N PRO A 187 -6.61 -39.73 -9.94
CA PRO A 187 -8.01 -39.76 -10.34
C PRO A 187 -8.80 -40.40 -9.20
N GLU A 188 -9.72 -39.63 -8.59
CA GLU A 188 -10.75 -40.23 -7.75
C GLU A 188 -11.45 -41.27 -8.64
N GLU A 189 -11.38 -42.52 -8.18
CA GLU A 189 -12.17 -43.63 -8.71
C GLU A 189 -13.63 -43.18 -8.84
N GLU A 190 -14.23 -43.41 -10.01
CA GLU A 190 -15.65 -43.22 -10.29
C GLU A 190 -16.58 -43.84 -9.23
#